data_AF-A0A847QHA4-F1
#
_entry.id   AF-A0A847QHA4-F1
#
_cell.length_a   1.000
_cell.length_b   1.000
_cell.length_c   1.000
_cell.angle_alpha   90.00
_cell.angle_beta   90.00
_cell.angle_gamma   90.00
#
_symmetry.space_group_name_H-M   'P 1'
#
loop_
_entity.id
_entity.type
_entity.pdbx_description
1 polymer ?
#
loop_
_entity_poly.entity_id
_entity_poly.type
_entity_poly.pdbx_seq_one_letter_code
_entity_poly.pdbx_strand_id
1 'polypeptide(L)' 'MKKQVWCEHEEKISKFTFVNYHGKETPVIQKIQAWWCPECGLHGAESDFVIQQNINKAALAN' A
#
# COMPACT_ATOMS: atom_id res chain seq x y z
N MET A 1 -20.26 -3.06 -17.87
CA MET A 1 -19.28 -4.14 -17.62
C MET A 1 -19.02 -4.20 -16.12
N LYS A 2 -19.26 -5.33 -15.45
CA LYS A 2 -18.88 -5.49 -14.04
C LYS A 2 -17.35 -5.45 -13.98
N LYS A 3 -16.78 -4.36 -13.47
CA LYS A 3 -15.34 -4.28 -13.18
C LYS A 3 -15.09 -5.23 -12.01
N GLN A 4 -14.83 -6.51 -12.29
CA GLN A 4 -14.30 -7.39 -11.26
C GLN A 4 -12.91 -6.86 -10.92
N VAL A 5 -12.76 -6.45 -9.66
CA VAL A 5 -11.50 -5.92 -9.13
C VAL A 5 -10.45 -7.05 -9.02
N TRP A 6 -10.88 -8.31 -9.10
CA TRP A 6 -10.06 -9.50 -8.88
C TRP A 6 -10.06 -10.42 -10.11
N CYS A 7 -8.89 -10.99 -10.47
CA CYS A 7 -8.74 -11.99 -11.53
C CYS A 7 -8.66 -13.42 -10.98
N GLU A 8 -8.83 -14.40 -11.86
CA GLU A 8 -8.78 -15.83 -11.54
C GLU A 8 -7.36 -16.43 -11.55
N HIS A 9 -6.34 -15.70 -12.02
CA HIS A 9 -4.95 -16.19 -12.05
C HIS A 9 -4.43 -16.52 -10.66
N GLU A 10 -3.72 -17.63 -10.53
CA GLU A 10 -3.29 -18.14 -9.21
C GLU A 10 -2.29 -17.22 -8.53
N GLU A 11 -1.34 -16.69 -9.29
CA GLU A 11 -0.29 -15.83 -8.76
C GLU A 11 -0.78 -14.41 -8.48
N LYS A 12 -0.74 -14.02 -7.21
CA LYS A 12 -1.06 -12.67 -6.76
C LYS A 12 -0.07 -12.23 -5.70
N ILE A 13 0.43 -11.01 -5.85
CA ILE A 13 1.43 -10.41 -4.99
C ILE A 13 0.81 -9.19 -4.33
N SER A 14 1.05 -9.03 -3.02
CA SER A 14 0.79 -7.76 -2.35
C SER A 14 2.09 -7.02 -2.07
N LYS A 15 2.10 -5.71 -2.29
CA LYS A 15 3.26 -4.85 -2.02
C LYS A 15 2.86 -3.68 -1.15
N PHE A 16 3.63 -3.46 -0.09
CA PHE A 16 3.56 -2.25 0.71
C PHE A 16 4.61 -1.25 0.25
N THR A 17 4.20 0.00 0.05
CA THR A 17 5.08 1.13 -0.27
C THR A 17 4.81 2.25 0.71
N PHE A 18 5.87 2.79 1.32
CA PHE A 18 5.79 3.96 2.20
C PHE A 18 6.31 5.16 1.43
N VAL A 19 5.50 6.22 1.34
CA VAL A 19 5.88 7.47 0.68
C VAL A 19 5.82 8.61 1.67
N ASN A 20 6.82 9.49 1.63
CA ASN A 20 6.78 10.74 2.39
C ASN A 20 5.74 11.64 1.72
N TYR A 21 4.63 11.88 2.40
CA TYR A 21 3.56 12.75 1.94
C TYR A 21 3.67 14.10 2.64
N HIS A 22 4.03 15.11 1.85
CA HIS A 22 4.16 16.48 2.32
C HIS A 22 2.83 17.20 2.15
N GLY A 23 1.95 17.07 3.15
CA GLY A 23 0.76 17.91 3.27
C GLY A 23 1.09 19.36 3.65
N LYS A 24 0.07 20.22 3.74
CA LYS A 24 0.25 21.66 4.01
C LYS A 24 0.89 21.99 5.37
N GLU A 25 0.76 21.13 6.38
CA GLU A 25 1.09 21.48 7.77
C GLU A 25 2.06 20.51 8.45
N THR A 26 2.08 19.23 8.06
CA THR A 26 2.99 18.24 8.67
C THR A 26 3.39 17.17 7.64
N PRO A 27 4.68 16.78 7.55
CA PRO A 27 5.07 15.60 6.81
C PRO A 27 4.45 14.37 7.47
N VAL A 28 3.64 13.63 6.72
CA VAL A 28 3.07 12.35 7.15
C VAL A 28 3.60 11.25 6.24
N ILE A 29 3.70 10.02 6.73
CA ILE A 29 4.06 8.89 5.87
C ILE A 29 2.77 8.26 5.40
N GLN A 30 2.59 8.15 4.08
CA GLN A 30 1.47 7.42 3.50
C GLN A 30 1.91 5.99 3.22
N LYS A 31 1.21 5.03 3.81
CA LYS A 31 1.37 3.60 3.53
C LYS A 31 0.39 3.22 2.43
N ILE A 32 0.90 2.63 1.36
CA ILE A 32 0.10 2.17 0.21
C ILE A 32 0.27 0.65 0.12
N GLN A 33 -0.84 -0.08 0.20
CA GLN A 33 -0.91 -1.51 -0.09
C GLN A 33 -1.49 -1.68 -1.49
N ALA A 34 -0.77 -2.36 -2.37
CA ALA A 34 -1.22 -2.66 -3.73
C ALA A 34 -1.32 -4.18 -3.94
N TRP A 35 -2.35 -4.62 -4.68
CA TRP A 35 -2.50 -6.01 -5.12
C TRP A 35 -2.21 -6.12 -6.61
N TRP A 36 -1.27 -6.98 -6.95
CA TRP A 36 -0.74 -7.13 -8.30
C TRP A 36 -0.83 -8.59 -8.76
N CYS A 37 -1.21 -8.78 -10.01
CA CYS A 37 -1.14 -10.05 -10.72
C CYS A 37 -0.05 -9.93 -11.80
N PRO A 38 0.84 -10.92 -11.94
CA PRO A 38 1.86 -10.91 -12.99
C PRO A 38 1.32 -10.78 -14.41
N GLU A 39 0.12 -11.29 -14.63
CA GLU A 39 -0.50 -11.35 -15.95
C GLU A 39 -1.36 -10.10 -16.24
N CYS A 40 -2.12 -9.63 -15.26
CA CYS A 40 -3.06 -8.51 -15.46
C CYS A 40 -2.52 -7.14 -15.01
N GLY A 41 -1.49 -7.12 -14.16
CA GLY A 41 -1.02 -5.91 -13.52
C GLY A 41 -1.78 -5.57 -12.23
N LEU A 42 -2.07 -4.29 -12.03
CA LEU A 42 -2.64 -3.77 -10.77
C LEU A 42 -4.15 -4.05 -10.69
N HIS A 43 -4.56 -4.74 -9.62
CA HIS A 43 -5.96 -5.04 -9.31
C HIS A 43 -6.60 -4.00 -8.40
N GLY A 44 -5.81 -3.40 -7.52
CA GLY A 44 -6.29 -2.35 -6.62
C GLY A 44 -5.19 -1.87 -5.70
N ALA A 45 -5.47 -0.76 -5.02
CA ALA A 45 -4.62 -0.25 -3.96
C ALA A 45 -5.48 0.37 -2.87
N GLU A 46 -4.99 0.24 -1.63
CA GLU A 46 -5.52 0.91 -0.45
C GLU A 46 -4.41 1.75 0.17
N SER A 47 -4.75 2.93 0.68
CA SER A 47 -3.78 3.83 1.27
C SER A 47 -4.24 4.32 2.64
N ASP A 48 -3.31 4.39 3.58
CA ASP A 48 -3.54 4.90 4.92
C ASP A 48 -2.42 5.87 5.33
N PHE A 49 -2.71 6.81 6.22
CA PHE A 49 -1.74 7.76 6.75
C PHE A 49 -1.20 7.24 8.09
N VAL A 50 0.10 6.98 8.15
CA VAL A 50 0.77 6.59 9.40
C VAL A 50 1.50 7.79 9.99
N ILE A 51 1.14 8.13 11.24
CA ILE A 51 1.84 9.14 12.02
C ILE A 51 3.24 8.58 12.34
N GLN A 52 4.27 9.36 12.00
CA GLN A 52 5.69 8.96 12.02
C GLN A 52 6.17 8.41 13.38
N GLN A 53 5.48 8.74 14.48
CA GLN A 53 5.77 8.24 15.83
C GLN A 53 5.64 6.71 15.99
N ASN A 54 4.85 6.03 15.13
CA ASN A 54 4.61 4.59 15.24
C ASN A 54 5.62 3.72 14.46
N ILE A 55 6.43 4.32 13.60
CA ILE A 55 7.33 3.57 12.70
C ILE A 55 8.58 3.10 13.45
N ASN A 56 9.05 3.90 14.42
CA ASN A 56 10.18 3.55 15.28
C ASN A 56 9.88 2.34 16.17
N LYS A 57 8.63 2.12 16.60
CA LYS A 57 8.26 0.92 17.38
C LYS A 57 8.22 -0.35 16.54
N ALA A 58 7.80 -0.27 15.28
CA ALA A 58 7.74 -1.43 14.38
C ALA A 58 9.14 -1.85 13.86
N ALA A 59 10.05 -0.89 13.67
CA ALA A 59 11.42 -1.16 13.26
C ALA A 59 12.32 -1.69 14.40
N LEU A 60 11.97 -1.41 15.67
CA LEU A 60 12.71 -1.88 16.86
C LEU A 60 12.17 -3.20 17.46
N ALA A 61 11.12 -3.77 16.87
CA ALA A 61 10.48 -5.01 17.34
C ALA A 61 10.86 -6.26 16.51
N ASN A 62 11.88 -6.14 15.63
CA ASN A 62 12.48 -7.26 14.90
C ASN A 62 13.96 -7.40 15.25
#